data_AF-A0A257Y7G0-F1
#
_entry.id   AF-A0A257Y7G0-F1
#
_cell.length_a   1.000
_cell.length_b   1.000
_cell.length_c   1.000
_cell.angle_alpha   90.00
_cell.angle_beta   90.00
_cell.angle_gamma   90.00
#
_symmetry.space_group_name_H-M   'P 1'
#
loop_
_entity.id
_entity.type
_entity.pdbx_description
1 polymer ?
#
loop_
_entity_poly.entity_id
_entity_poly.type
_entity_poly.pdbx_seq_one_letter_code
_entity_poly.pdbx_strand_id
1 'polypeptide(L)' 'GVDPMTTPVAMQLPMREDVVTDGSKQDQVLANAPKSEEGFFVVPKVVE' A
#
# COMPACT_ATOMS: atom_id res chain seq x y z
N GLY A 1 -13.22 25.30 -24.63
CA GLY A 1 -12.82 24.96 -23.25
C GLY A 1 -11.34 24.62 -23.27
N VAL A 2 -10.65 24.77 -22.14
CA VAL A 2 -9.26 24.30 -21.99
C VAL A 2 -9.27 22.95 -21.29
N ASP A 3 -8.42 22.04 -21.74
CA ASP A 3 -8.32 20.72 -21.14
C ASP A 3 -7.73 20.80 -19.73
N PRO A 4 -8.20 19.97 -18.80
CA PRO A 4 -7.71 19.96 -17.42
C PRO A 4 -6.25 19.48 -17.37
N MET A 5 -5.45 20.18 -16.59
CA MET A 5 -4.04 19.82 -16.34
C MET A 5 -3.95 18.79 -15.21
N THR A 6 -3.32 17.64 -15.46
CA THR A 6 -3.17 16.57 -14.46
C THR A 6 -1.95 16.75 -13.56
N THR A 7 -0.84 17.22 -14.14
CA THR A 7 0.43 17.47 -13.46
C THR A 7 1.13 18.67 -14.12
N PRO A 8 2.00 19.41 -13.39
CA PRO A 8 2.68 20.58 -13.92
C PRO A 8 3.83 20.24 -14.90
N VAL A 9 4.24 18.97 -15.00
CA VAL A 9 5.35 18.52 -15.84
C VAL A 9 4.86 17.42 -16.76
N ALA A 10 5.15 17.52 -18.05
CA ALA A 10 4.89 16.45 -18.99
C ALA A 10 5.80 15.26 -18.68
N MET A 11 5.23 14.14 -18.27
CA MET A 11 5.97 12.91 -17.98
C MET A 11 5.27 11.70 -18.58
N GLN A 12 6.07 10.71 -18.97
CA GLN A 12 5.57 9.41 -19.38
C GLN A 12 5.15 8.60 -18.14
N LEU A 13 4.34 7.57 -18.34
CA LEU A 13 3.93 6.68 -17.26
C LEU A 13 5.17 5.96 -16.68
N PRO A 14 5.40 6.02 -15.36
CA PRO A 14 6.51 5.31 -14.74
C PRO A 14 6.25 3.80 -14.82
N MET A 15 7.19 3.09 -15.42
CA MET A 15 7.19 1.62 -15.47
C MET A 15 8.03 1.08 -14.31
N ARG A 16 7.62 -0.06 -13.75
CA ARG A 16 8.34 -0.79 -12.70
C ARG A 16 8.97 -2.05 -13.28
N GLU A 17 10.20 -2.35 -12.89
CA GLU A 17 10.83 -3.64 -13.22
C GLU A 17 10.07 -4.81 -12.58
N ASP A 18 9.94 -5.93 -13.30
CA ASP A 18 9.28 -7.14 -12.81
C ASP A 18 10.22 -7.98 -11.95
N VAL A 19 10.55 -7.46 -10.77
CA VAL A 19 11.46 -8.08 -9.81
C VAL A 19 10.76 -8.26 -8.47
N VAL A 20 10.94 -9.44 -7.86
CA VAL A 20 10.43 -9.74 -6.52
C VAL A 20 11.30 -9.05 -5.46
N THR A 21 10.67 -8.36 -4.51
CA THR A 21 11.34 -7.60 -3.45
C THR A 21 10.89 -7.99 -2.04
N ASP A 22 10.27 -9.17 -1.88
CA ASP A 22 9.84 -9.64 -0.57
C ASP A 22 11.04 -9.88 0.36
N GLY A 23 10.86 -9.55 1.64
CA GLY A 23 11.89 -9.62 2.66
C GLY A 23 11.48 -10.39 3.91
N SER A 24 10.33 -11.08 3.90
CA SER A 24 9.84 -11.87 5.05
C SER A 24 9.79 -11.05 6.36
N LYS A 25 9.35 -9.79 6.28
CA LYS A 25 9.43 -8.80 7.36
C LYS A 25 8.15 -8.68 8.18
N GLN A 26 7.50 -9.80 8.51
CA GLN A 26 6.19 -9.82 9.17
C GLN A 26 6.15 -8.94 10.43
N ASP A 27 7.17 -9.05 11.30
CA ASP A 27 7.27 -8.27 12.53
C ASP A 27 7.34 -6.76 12.26
N GLN A 28 8.05 -6.34 11.21
CA GLN A 28 8.18 -4.92 10.84
C GLN A 28 6.87 -4.37 10.26
N VAL A 29 6.12 -5.20 9.53
CA VAL A 29 4.82 -4.84 8.96
C VAL A 29 3.77 -4.68 10.06
N LEU A 30 3.79 -5.54 11.08
CA LEU A 30 2.83 -5.52 12.19
C LEU A 30 3.23 -4.56 13.32
N ALA A 31 4.42 -3.97 13.29
CA ALA A 31 4.94 -3.11 14.36
C ALA A 31 4.01 -1.93 14.73
N ASN A 32 3.24 -1.42 13.77
CA ASN A 32 2.30 -0.31 13.98
C ASN A 32 0.83 -0.76 14.05
N ALA A 33 0.57 -2.07 14.05
CA ALA A 33 -0.79 -2.60 14.10
C ALA A 33 -1.44 -2.27 15.45
N PRO A 34 -2.64 -1.65 15.49
CA PRO A 34 -3.36 -1.40 16.74
C PRO A 34 -3.67 -2.68 17.52
N LYS A 35 -3.91 -3.78 16.79
CA LYS A 35 -4.02 -5.13 17.32
C LYS A 35 -3.58 -6.13 16.25
N SER A 36 -2.78 -7.11 16.63
CA SER A 36 -2.34 -8.20 15.77
C SER A 36 -2.35 -9.54 16.51
N GLU A 37 -2.75 -10.61 15.86
CA GLU A 37 -2.77 -11.98 16.39
C GLU A 37 -2.27 -12.96 15.31
N GLU A 38 -1.38 -13.90 15.66
CA GLU A 38 -0.84 -14.94 14.77
C GLU A 38 -0.35 -14.46 13.38
N GLY A 39 0.14 -13.22 13.31
CA GLY A 39 0.61 -12.64 12.05
C GLY A 39 -0.46 -11.92 11.22
N PHE A 40 -1.66 -11.73 11.76
CA PHE A 40 -2.79 -11.05 11.13
C PHE A 40 -3.11 -9.73 11.83
N PHE A 41 -3.64 -8.77 11.07
CA PHE A 41 -4.28 -7.59 11.63
C PHE A 41 -5.67 -7.96 12.18
N VAL A 42 -5.98 -7.53 13.40
CA VAL A 42 -7.28 -7.80 14.03
C VAL A 42 -8.18 -6.59 13.87
N VAL A 43 -9.39 -6.81 13.32
CA VAL A 43 -10.40 -5.77 13.10
C VAL A 43 -11.72 -6.21 13.76
N PRO A 44 -12.48 -5.30 14.39
CA PRO A 44 -13.79 -5.63 14.94
C PRO A 44 -14.71 -6.21 13.85
N LYS A 45 -15.33 -7.35 14.13
CA LYS A 45 -16.38 -7.89 13.27
C LYS A 45 -17.59 -6.97 13.38
N VAL A 46 -18.04 -6.42 12.26
CA VAL A 46 -19.33 -5.73 12.20
C VAL A 46 -20.43 -6.78 12.35
N VAL A 47 -21.33 -6.56 13.30
CA VAL A 47 -22.57 -7.32 13.49
C VAL A 47 -23.71 -6.32 13.40
N GLU A 48 -24.81 -6.67 12.72
CA GLU A 48 -26.07 -5.90 12.67
C GLU A 48 -26.91 -6.15 13.92
#